data_AF-A0A075MTX2-F1
#
_entry.id   AF-A0A075MTX2-F1
#
_cell.length_a   1.000
_cell.length_b   1.000
_cell.length_c   1.000
_cell.angle_alpha   90.00
_cell.angle_beta   90.00
_cell.angle_gamma   90.00
#
_symmetry.space_group_name_H-M   'P 1'
#
loop_
_entity.id
_entity.type
_entity.pdbx_description
1 polymer ?
#
loop_
_entity_poly.entity_id
_entity_poly.type
_entity_poly.pdbx_seq_one_letter_code
_entity_poly.pdbx_strand_id
1 'polypeptide(L)'
;MTINLMLWVENGLINILIRTNVAERRSDKNTVTFTKSFHKFVMRNLHGDAAVLTPQECQKILCQYHRALASITFDQVLATMVIFGFYFDQIEIPIPDGR
;
A
#
# COMPACT_ATOMS: atom_id res chain seq x y z
N MET A 1 -11.50 -10.36 -5.14
CA MET A 1 -11.16 -10.20 -6.57
C MET A 1 -9.63 -10.18 -6.69
N THR A 2 -9.04 -11.01 -7.55
CA THR A 2 -7.56 -11.14 -7.65
C THR A 2 -7.04 -10.04 -8.57
N ILE A 3 -6.36 -9.03 -8.02
CA ILE A 3 -5.67 -8.02 -8.85
C ILE A 3 -4.53 -8.73 -9.56
N ASN A 4 -4.57 -8.76 -10.90
CA ASN A 4 -3.56 -9.40 -11.71
C ASN A 4 -2.27 -8.56 -11.63
N LEU A 5 -1.23 -9.13 -11.03
CA LEU A 5 0.00 -8.44 -10.63
C LEU A 5 0.96 -8.11 -11.76
N MET A 6 0.63 -8.51 -12.99
CA MET A 6 1.53 -8.36 -14.14
C MET A 6 1.93 -6.90 -14.40
N LEU A 7 1.04 -5.92 -14.16
CA LEU A 7 1.30 -4.48 -14.30
C LEU A 7 2.16 -3.88 -13.17
N TRP A 8 2.25 -4.55 -12.02
CA TRP A 8 2.94 -4.06 -10.82
C TRP A 8 4.40 -4.54 -10.76
N VAL A 9 4.66 -5.71 -11.37
CA VAL A 9 5.95 -6.40 -11.34
C VAL A 9 7.00 -5.67 -12.19
N GLU A 10 6.60 -4.95 -13.24
CA GLU A 10 7.55 -4.40 -14.22
C GLU A 10 8.35 -3.17 -13.74
N ASN A 11 7.92 -2.47 -12.68
CA ASN A 11 8.54 -1.19 -12.27
C ASN A 11 9.29 -1.22 -10.92
N GLY A 12 9.57 -2.39 -10.34
CA GLY A 12 10.33 -2.51 -9.08
C GLY A 12 9.61 -1.99 -7.81
N LEU A 13 8.46 -1.31 -7.97
CA LEU A 13 7.64 -0.77 -6.89
C LEU A 13 7.23 -1.84 -5.87
N ILE A 14 6.72 -3.00 -6.33
CA ILE A 14 6.35 -4.10 -5.42
C ILE A 14 7.51 -4.48 -4.51
N ASN A 15 8.72 -4.62 -5.06
CA ASN A 15 9.88 -5.05 -4.28
C ASN A 15 10.22 -4.02 -3.21
N ILE A 16 10.04 -2.72 -3.50
CA ILE A 16 10.20 -1.65 -2.52
C ILE A 16 9.11 -1.75 -1.45
N LEU A 17 7.84 -1.90 -1.84
CA LEU A 17 6.72 -2.03 -0.90
C LEU A 17 6.86 -3.26 0.01
N ILE A 18 7.36 -4.38 -0.51
CA ILE A 18 7.66 -5.58 0.28
C ILE A 18 8.84 -5.34 1.23
N ARG A 19 9.95 -4.80 0.72
CA ARG A 19 11.14 -4.51 1.55
C ARG A 19 10.87 -3.50 2.67
N THR A 20 9.86 -2.65 2.50
CA THR A 20 9.46 -1.63 3.48
C THR A 20 8.29 -2.04 4.36
N ASN A 21 7.86 -3.31 4.30
CA ASN A 21 6.71 -3.84 5.05
C ASN A 21 5.40 -3.06 4.81
N VAL A 22 5.27 -2.39 3.66
CA VAL A 22 4.00 -1.78 3.20
C VAL A 22 3.07 -2.88 2.70
N ALA A 23 3.64 -3.85 1.99
CA ALA A 23 2.90 -4.98 1.45
C ALA A 23 3.65 -6.30 1.68
N GLU A 24 2.93 -7.41 1.63
CA GLU A 24 3.47 -8.76 1.74
C GLU A 24 2.99 -9.59 0.55
N ARG A 25 3.85 -10.52 0.10
CA ARG A 25 3.48 -11.48 -0.93
C ARG A 25 2.82 -12.68 -0.26
N ARG A 26 1.61 -13.04 -0.68
CA ARG A 26 1.00 -14.30 -0.27
C ARG A 26 1.54 -15.45 -1.10
N SER A 27 1.98 -16.49 -0.40
CA SER A 27 2.67 -17.66 -0.96
C SER A 27 1.81 -18.48 -1.91
N ASP A 28 0.49 -18.33 -1.88
CA ASP A 28 -0.48 -19.19 -2.55
C ASP A 28 -0.92 -18.70 -3.95
N LYS A 29 -0.80 -17.39 -4.24
CA LYS A 29 -1.41 -16.81 -5.46
C LYS A 29 -0.52 -15.84 -6.22
N ASN A 30 0.76 -15.74 -5.87
CA ASN A 30 1.63 -14.65 -6.33
C ASN A 30 0.94 -13.28 -6.16
N THR A 31 0.12 -13.15 -5.10
CA THR A 31 -0.66 -11.95 -4.78
C THR A 31 0.09 -11.07 -3.80
N VAL A 32 -0.08 -9.76 -3.89
CA VAL A 32 0.49 -8.80 -2.94
C VAL A 32 -0.65 -8.14 -2.20
N THR A 33 -0.59 -8.16 -0.88
CA THR A 33 -1.58 -7.52 0.00
C THR A 33 -0.91 -6.49 0.89
N PHE A 34 -1.57 -5.36 1.14
CA PHE A 34 -1.08 -4.39 2.11
C PHE A 34 -1.05 -4.99 3.52
N THR A 35 -0.02 -4.65 4.29
CA THR A 35 0.10 -5.13 5.66
C THR A 35 -0.89 -4.42 6.57
N LYS A 36 -1.32 -5.10 7.64
CA LYS A 36 -2.19 -4.49 8.64
C LYS A 36 -1.52 -3.31 9.37
N SER A 37 -0.20 -3.38 9.55
CA SER A 37 0.60 -2.30 10.12
C SER A 37 0.52 -1.04 9.26
N PHE A 38 0.71 -1.19 7.96
CA PHE A 38 0.56 -0.09 7.01
C PHE A 38 -0.86 0.46 7.01
N HIS A 39 -1.86 -0.42 6.97
CA HIS A 39 -3.26 -0.02 7.04
C HIS A 39 -3.59 0.80 8.30
N LYS A 40 -3.22 0.31 9.49
CA LYS A 40 -3.41 1.03 10.76
C LYS A 40 -2.69 2.37 10.77
N PHE A 41 -1.49 2.43 10.20
CA PHE A 41 -0.72 3.67 10.12
C PHE A 41 -1.43 4.70 9.24
N VAL A 42 -1.86 4.31 8.05
CA VAL A 42 -2.58 5.19 7.13
C VAL A 42 -3.88 5.66 7.77
N MET A 43 -4.71 4.77 8.31
CA MET A 43 -5.98 5.15 8.96
C MET A 43 -5.81 6.11 10.13
N ARG A 44 -4.73 5.98 10.91
CA ARG A 44 -4.40 6.93 12.00
C ARG A 44 -4.01 8.30 11.47
N ASN A 45 -3.24 8.36 10.39
CA ASN A 45 -2.83 9.63 9.79
C ASN A 45 -3.97 10.31 9.03
N LEU A 46 -4.92 9.53 8.50
CA LEU A 46 -6.09 10.03 7.79
C LEU A 46 -7.27 10.35 8.70
N HIS A 47 -7.17 10.10 10.01
CA HIS A 47 -8.29 10.27 10.96
C HIS A 47 -9.58 9.55 10.52
N GLY A 48 -9.46 8.47 9.73
CA GLY A 48 -10.60 7.75 9.16
C GLY A 48 -11.22 8.38 7.91
N ASP A 49 -10.72 9.53 7.44
CA ASP A 49 -11.18 10.19 6.22
C ASP A 49 -10.16 10.00 5.09
N ALA A 50 -10.39 8.96 4.27
CA ALA A 50 -9.57 8.70 3.09
C ALA A 50 -9.94 9.62 1.91
N ALA A 51 -10.92 10.52 2.08
CA ALA A 51 -11.40 11.37 1.01
C ALA A 51 -10.39 12.48 0.70
N VAL A 52 -9.77 12.37 -0.48
CA VAL A 52 -9.00 13.41 -1.17
C VAL A 52 -7.69 13.81 -0.49
N LEU A 53 -6.76 12.86 -0.42
CA LEU A 53 -5.36 13.22 -0.23
C LEU A 53 -4.76 13.76 -1.52
N THR A 54 -4.07 14.88 -1.42
CA THR A 54 -3.17 15.31 -2.48
C THR A 54 -2.01 14.33 -2.64
N PRO A 55 -1.42 14.21 -3.84
CA PRO A 55 -0.27 13.35 -4.06
C PRO A 55 0.93 13.68 -3.15
N GLN A 56 1.10 14.96 -2.76
CA GLN A 56 2.13 15.38 -1.82
C GLN A 56 1.88 14.86 -0.40
N GLU A 57 0.62 14.85 0.04
CA GLU A 57 0.24 14.29 1.35
C GLU A 57 0.42 12.77 1.37
N CYS A 58 0.04 12.10 0.29
CA CYS A 58 0.34 10.68 0.06
C CYS A 58 1.84 10.39 0.20
N GLN A 59 2.69 11.19 -0.46
CA GLN A 59 4.14 11.02 -0.37
C GLN A 59 4.65 11.23 1.07
N LYS A 60 4.12 12.24 1.76
CA LYS A 60 4.48 12.52 3.16
C LYS A 60 4.13 11.35 4.08
N ILE A 61 2.94 10.76 3.93
CA ILE A 61 2.50 9.59 4.70
C ILE A 61 3.42 8.40 4.44
N LEU A 62 3.73 8.09 3.17
CA LEU A 62 4.64 6.99 2.82
C LEU A 62 6.04 7.23 3.40
N CYS A 63 6.59 8.44 3.29
CA CYS A 63 7.88 8.79 3.88
C CYS A 63 7.91 8.65 5.41
N GLN A 64 6.81 9.00 6.08
CA GLN A 64 6.69 8.86 7.54
C GLN A 64 6.59 7.38 7.97
N TYR A 65 6.01 6.52 7.14
CA TYR A 65 5.94 5.08 7.41
C TYR A 65 7.33 4.44 7.32
N HIS A 66 8.09 4.73 6.25
CA HIS A 66 9.42 4.18 6.07
C HIS A 66 10.32 5.09 5.23
N ARG A 67 11.53 5.40 5.71
CA ARG A 67 12.47 6.33 5.04
C ARG A 67 12.80 5.95 3.59
N ALA A 68 12.90 4.66 3.28
CA ALA A 68 13.14 4.18 1.92
C ALA A 68 12.00 4.47 0.92
N LEU A 69 10.82 4.87 1.40
CA LEU A 69 9.71 5.34 0.56
C LEU A 69 9.88 6.82 0.16
N ALA A 70 10.95 7.50 0.61
CA ALA A 70 11.28 8.82 0.08
C ALA A 70 11.86 8.77 -1.34
N SER A 71 12.35 7.61 -1.78
CA SER A 71 12.99 7.44 -3.09
C SER A 71 12.05 6.93 -4.19
N ILE A 72 10.77 6.67 -3.89
CA ILE A 72 9.81 6.29 -4.93
C ILE A 72 9.33 7.53 -5.69
N THR A 73 9.04 7.34 -6.98
CA THR A 73 8.59 8.43 -7.85
C THR A 73 7.18 8.89 -7.49
N PHE A 74 6.81 10.08 -7.97
CA PHE A 74 5.46 10.62 -7.80
C PHE A 74 4.37 9.66 -8.33
N ASP A 75 4.58 9.07 -9.51
CA ASP A 75 3.65 8.09 -10.08
C ASP A 75 3.51 6.84 -9.22
N GLN A 76 4.61 6.41 -8.58
CA GLN A 76 4.62 5.26 -7.68
C GLN A 76 3.87 5.55 -6.36
N VAL A 77 3.97 6.77 -5.84
CA VAL A 77 3.17 7.22 -4.69
C VAL A 77 1.68 7.15 -5.02
N LEU A 78 1.29 7.73 -6.16
CA LEU A 78 -0.10 7.73 -6.61
C LEU A 78 -0.63 6.31 -6.82
N ALA A 79 0.13 5.48 -7.53
CA ALA A 79 -0.23 4.09 -7.76
C ALA A 79 -0.45 3.35 -6.43
N THR A 80 0.47 3.50 -5.47
CA THR A 80 0.37 2.86 -4.14
C THR A 80 -0.90 3.26 -3.41
N MET A 81 -1.27 4.55 -3.43
CA MET A 81 -2.44 5.05 -2.72
C MET A 81 -3.76 4.71 -3.42
N VAL A 82 -3.79 4.70 -4.76
CA VAL A 82 -4.97 4.28 -5.53
C VAL A 82 -5.33 2.83 -5.22
N ILE A 83 -4.36 1.90 -5.24
CA ILE A 83 -4.68 0.52 -4.88
C ILE A 83 -4.79 0.29 -3.38
N PHE A 84 -4.17 1.09 -2.52
CA PHE A 84 -4.53 1.08 -1.10
C PHE A 84 -6.01 1.43 -0.90
N GLY A 85 -6.51 2.49 -1.55
CA GLY A 85 -7.92 2.87 -1.53
C GLY A 85 -8.83 1.77 -2.09
N PHE A 86 -8.47 1.18 -3.23
CA PHE A 86 -9.20 0.04 -3.79
C PHE A 86 -9.22 -1.17 -2.85
N TYR A 87 -8.11 -1.47 -2.17
CA TYR A 87 -8.09 -2.51 -1.14
C TYR A 87 -8.96 -2.12 0.05
N PHE A 88 -8.89 -0.87 0.52
CA PHE A 88 -9.68 -0.37 1.64
C PHE A 88 -11.18 -0.53 1.38
N ASP A 89 -11.65 -0.10 0.22
CA ASP A 89 -13.06 -0.21 -0.17
C ASP A 89 -13.52 -1.67 -0.34
N GLN A 90 -12.58 -2.60 -0.57
CA GLN A 90 -12.86 -4.03 -0.69
C GLN A 90 -12.62 -4.84 0.60
N ILE A 91 -12.06 -4.24 1.66
CA ILE A 91 -11.87 -4.89 2.97
C ILE A 91 -13.20 -4.83 3.75
N GLU A 92 -14.20 -5.58 3.29
CA GLU A 92 -15.32 -6.04 4.15
C GLU A 92 -14.91 -7.26 5.00
N ILE A 93 -13.65 -7.72 4.91
CA ILE A 93 -13.19 -8.93 5.58
C ILE A 93 -11.92 -8.62 6.40
N PRO A 94 -11.93 -8.81 7.73
CA PRO A 94 -10.76 -8.55 8.57
C PRO A 94 -9.57 -9.38 8.10
N ILE A 95 -8.52 -8.72 7.63
CA ILE A 95 -7.24 -9.35 7.31
C ILE A 95 -6.58 -9.75 8.64
N PRO A 96 -6.42 -11.05 8.94
CA PRO A 96 -5.75 -11.46 10.16
C PRO A 96 -4.30 -10.97 10.13
N ASP A 97 -3.82 -10.43 11.26
CA ASP A 97 -2.37 -10.35 11.48
C ASP A 97 -1.89 -11.80 11.46
N GLY A 98 -0.90 -12.10 10.62
CA GLY A 98 -0.57 -13.45 10.19
C GLY A 98 -0.55 -14.52 11.30
N ARG A 99 -0.92 -15.73 10.86
CA ARG A 99 -0.15 -16.93 11.14
C ARG A 99 0.36 -17.46 9.81
#